data_AF-A0A9D5Q443-F1
#
_entry.id   AF-A0A9D5Q443-F1
#
_cell.length_a   1.000
_cell.length_b   1.000
_cell.length_c   1.000
_cell.angle_alpha   90.00
_cell.angle_beta   90.00
_cell.angle_gamma   90.00
#
_symmetry.space_group_name_H-M   'P 1'
#
loop_
_entity.id
_entity.type
_entity.pdbx_description
1 polymer ?
#
loop_
_entity_poly.entity_id
_entity_poly.type
_entity_poly.pdbx_seq_one_letter_code
_entity_poly.pdbx_strand_id
1 'polypeptide(L)'
;MTDTILLFNRDYELLGEVVLGMQGLSQVRLSALGNRVLHATVEEWHREGIRYVEERETVVNGSFEMIRCERRVTTGEGAFKRACVAWASEQGYLTVLLSIQDADVWGLIAQLPLQPVERFGFLLAYQKAGVPERKAWWSFFENALQIQEAESKKASVAIRNLRKQTAEDLIRSNG
;
A
#
# COMPACT_ATOMS: atom_id res chain seq x y z
N MET A 1 -9.70 15.47 -2.11
CA MET A 1 -9.63 14.09 -2.67
C MET A 1 -8.26 13.54 -2.32
N THR A 2 -8.19 12.28 -1.91
CA THR A 2 -6.97 11.65 -1.41
C THR A 2 -6.58 10.44 -2.25
N ASP A 3 -5.41 10.48 -2.85
CA ASP A 3 -4.83 9.34 -3.56
C ASP A 3 -3.88 8.59 -2.62
N THR A 4 -3.67 7.29 -2.84
CA THR A 4 -2.69 6.51 -2.08
C THR A 4 -1.67 5.88 -3.03
N ILE A 5 -0.39 6.03 -2.70
CA ILE A 5 0.69 5.27 -3.34
C ILE A 5 1.07 4.13 -2.40
N LEU A 6 0.91 2.90 -2.85
CA LEU A 6 1.45 1.74 -2.17
C LEU A 6 2.85 1.46 -2.71
N LEU A 7 3.84 1.37 -1.82
CA LEU A 7 5.23 1.10 -2.14
C LEU A 7 5.55 -0.36 -1.80
N PHE A 8 6.17 -1.06 -2.76
CA PHE A 8 6.60 -2.45 -2.60
C PHE A 8 8.07 -2.62 -2.95
N ASN A 9 8.74 -3.58 -2.32
CA ASN A 9 10.07 -4.03 -2.76
C ASN A 9 9.97 -4.92 -4.01
N ARG A 10 11.11 -5.43 -4.47
CA ARG A 10 11.18 -6.33 -5.65
C ARG A 10 10.57 -7.72 -5.39
N ASP A 11 10.43 -8.10 -4.13
CA ASP A 11 9.81 -9.34 -3.67
C ASP A 11 8.31 -9.16 -3.38
N TYR A 12 7.73 -8.02 -3.80
CA TYR A 12 6.31 -7.68 -3.66
C TYR A 12 5.83 -7.50 -2.21
N GLU A 13 6.74 -7.37 -1.25
CA GLU A 13 6.40 -7.02 0.13
C GLU A 13 6.09 -5.53 0.24
N LEU A 14 5.01 -5.22 0.95
CA LEU A 14 4.61 -3.85 1.22
C LEU A 14 5.65 -3.17 2.12
N LEU A 15 6.18 -2.05 1.65
CA LEU A 15 7.02 -1.15 2.42
C LEU A 15 6.17 -0.08 3.12
N GLY A 16 5.17 0.47 2.43
CA GLY A 16 4.27 1.40 3.07
C GLY A 16 3.25 2.04 2.16
N GLU A 17 2.44 2.89 2.76
CA GLU A 17 1.35 3.62 2.15
C GLU A 17 1.66 5.12 2.26
N VAL A 18 1.67 5.81 1.13
CA VAL A 18 1.84 7.26 1.05
C VAL A 18 0.49 7.85 0.67
N VAL A 19 -0.20 8.42 1.64
CA VAL A 19 -1.52 9.04 1.48
C VAL A 19 -1.32 10.50 1.12
N LEU A 20 -1.89 10.90 -0.01
CA LEU A 20 -1.78 12.24 -0.59
C LEU A 20 -3.08 13.00 -0.35
N GLY A 21 -2.99 14.25 0.08
CA GLY A 21 -4.10 15.21 0.14
C GLY A 21 -4.16 16.08 -1.12
N MET A 22 -4.99 17.13 -1.07
CA MET A 22 -5.14 18.06 -2.20
C MET A 22 -3.84 18.81 -2.54
N GLN A 23 -3.01 19.08 -1.55
CA GLN A 23 -1.81 19.90 -1.72
C GLN A 23 -0.52 19.09 -1.73
N GLY A 24 -0.52 17.78 -1.43
CA GLY A 24 0.73 17.02 -1.35
C GLY A 24 0.62 15.82 -0.40
N LEU A 25 1.70 15.49 0.29
CA LEU A 25 1.74 14.43 1.30
C LEU A 25 0.84 14.77 2.49
N SER A 26 -0.08 13.86 2.81
CA SER A 26 -0.92 13.94 4.01
C SER A 26 -0.43 13.01 5.12
N GLN A 27 -0.08 11.76 4.80
CA GLN A 27 0.33 10.76 5.78
C GLN A 27 1.23 9.72 5.11
N VAL A 28 2.19 9.18 5.88
CA VAL A 28 2.92 7.95 5.52
C VAL A 28 2.65 6.90 6.58
N ARG A 29 2.35 5.67 6.16
CA ARG A 29 2.22 4.49 7.03
C ARG A 29 3.21 3.44 6.55
N LEU A 30 4.24 3.16 7.34
CA LEU A 30 5.23 2.15 7.00
C LEU A 30 4.87 0.80 7.61
N SER A 31 5.10 -0.27 6.86
CA SER A 31 5.09 -1.62 7.43
C SER A 31 6.31 -1.84 8.34
N ALA A 32 6.37 -2.96 9.05
CA ALA A 32 7.56 -3.30 9.83
C ALA A 32 8.83 -3.40 8.96
N LEU A 33 8.70 -3.89 7.72
CA LEU A 33 9.81 -3.91 6.76
C LEU A 33 10.12 -2.49 6.28
N GLY A 34 9.12 -1.72 5.88
CA GLY A 34 9.34 -0.35 5.41
C GLY A 34 9.90 0.57 6.47
N ASN A 35 9.57 0.40 7.75
CA ASN A 35 10.17 1.21 8.81
C ASN A 35 11.68 0.93 8.95
N ARG A 36 12.14 -0.28 8.63
CA ARG A 36 13.58 -0.59 8.62
C ARG A 36 14.31 0.01 7.43
N VAL A 37 13.63 0.16 6.28
CA VAL A 37 14.26 0.53 5.01
C VAL A 37 14.05 2.01 4.65
N LEU A 38 12.88 2.56 4.93
CA LEU A 38 12.42 3.86 4.44
C LEU A 38 12.32 4.95 5.52
N HIS A 39 12.50 4.62 6.80
CA HIS A 39 12.27 5.59 7.88
C HIS A 39 13.10 6.87 7.70
N ALA A 40 14.43 6.75 7.53
CA ALA A 40 15.30 7.89 7.30
C ALA A 40 14.94 8.68 6.04
N THR A 41 14.49 7.99 4.98
CA THR A 41 14.04 8.63 3.74
C THR A 41 12.77 9.46 3.95
N VAL A 42 11.80 8.93 4.71
CA VAL A 42 10.56 9.67 5.02
C VAL A 42 10.87 10.90 5.88
N GLU A 43 11.80 10.80 6.83
CA GLU A 43 12.29 11.96 7.59
C GLU A 43 12.96 13.00 6.67
N GLU A 44 13.76 12.56 5.70
CA GLU A 44 14.36 13.45 4.70
C GLU A 44 13.28 14.15 3.87
N TRP A 45 12.22 13.44 3.45
CA TRP A 45 11.12 14.05 2.70
C TRP A 45 10.44 15.16 3.49
N HIS A 46 10.22 14.96 4.80
CA HIS A 46 9.63 15.99 5.65
C HIS A 46 10.54 17.20 5.86
N ARG A 47 11.87 17.01 5.84
CA ARG A 47 12.85 18.07 6.08
C ARG A 47 13.21 18.85 4.82
N GLU A 48 13.44 18.14 3.72
CA GLU A 48 14.08 18.65 2.50
C GLU A 48 13.25 18.41 1.24
N GLY A 49 12.25 17.53 1.29
CA GLY A 49 11.48 17.12 0.12
C GLY A 49 12.20 16.08 -0.74
N ILE A 50 11.50 15.64 -1.79
CA ILE A 50 11.99 14.60 -2.71
C ILE A 50 12.76 15.28 -3.85
N ARG A 51 13.98 14.79 -4.13
CA ARG A 51 14.71 15.18 -5.34
C ARG A 51 13.92 14.73 -6.57
N TYR A 52 13.62 15.66 -7.46
CA TYR A 52 12.81 15.41 -8.64
C TYR A 52 13.40 16.12 -9.85
N VAL A 53 13.61 15.37 -10.92
CA VAL A 53 13.98 15.92 -12.22
C VAL A 53 12.71 16.19 -12.99
N GLU A 54 12.43 17.46 -13.23
CA GLU A 54 11.29 17.90 -14.03
C GLU A 54 11.76 18.22 -15.44
N GLU A 55 11.18 17.53 -16.42
CA GLU A 55 11.33 17.85 -17.83
C GLU A 55 10.32 18.95 -18.18
N ARG A 56 10.82 20.12 -18.60
CA ARG A 56 10.00 21.23 -19.12
C ARG A 56 10.37 21.60 -20.55
N GLU A 57 9.37 21.63 -21.40
CA GLU A 57 9.49 22.18 -22.74
C GLU A 57 9.55 23.71 -22.66
N THR A 58 10.54 24.29 -23.33
CA THR A 58 10.70 25.75 -23.42
C THR A 58 11.03 26.15 -24.85
N VAL A 59 10.80 27.41 -25.19
CA VAL A 59 11.20 27.96 -26.49
C VAL A 59 12.50 28.74 -26.31
N VAL A 60 13.57 28.27 -26.91
CA VAL A 60 14.88 28.95 -26.97
C VAL A 60 15.12 29.33 -28.42
N ASN A 61 15.28 30.63 -28.70
CA ASN A 61 15.53 31.15 -30.04
C ASN A 61 14.53 30.68 -31.12
N GLY A 62 13.25 30.51 -30.74
CA GLY A 62 12.19 30.08 -31.66
C GLY A 62 12.13 28.58 -31.94
N SER A 63 12.98 27.77 -31.30
CA SER A 63 12.90 26.30 -31.33
C SER A 63 12.46 25.74 -29.99
N PHE A 64 11.65 24.68 -30.01
CA PHE A 64 11.29 23.93 -28.80
C PHE A 64 12.49 23.11 -28.33
N GLU A 65 12.93 23.38 -27.10
CA GLU A 65 13.99 22.63 -26.43
C GLU A 65 13.46 21.99 -25.15
N MET A 66 13.94 20.80 -24.86
CA MET A 66 13.67 20.12 -23.61
C MET A 66 14.77 20.39 -22.57
N ILE A 67 14.44 21.13 -21.52
CA ILE A 67 15.32 21.34 -20.38
C ILE A 67 14.95 20.40 -19.23
N ARG A 68 15.98 19.81 -18.61
CA ARG A 68 15.90 19.05 -17.36
C ARG A 68 16.26 19.96 -16.20
N CYS A 69 15.29 20.23 -15.34
CA CYS A 69 15.49 21.01 -14.13
C CYS A 69 15.38 20.10 -12.92
N GLU A 70 16.47 20.01 -12.16
CA GLU A 70 16.45 19.32 -10.88
C GLU A 70 16.00 20.27 -9.78
N ARG A 71 15.07 19.81 -8.95
CA ARG A 71 14.63 20.53 -7.75
C ARG A 71 14.20 19.58 -6.64
N ARG A 72 14.06 20.12 -5.44
CA ARG A 72 13.38 19.43 -4.34
C ARG A 72 11.88 19.75 -4.38
N VAL A 73 11.05 18.72 -4.19
CA VAL A 73 9.60 18.82 -4.10
C VAL A 73 9.19 18.56 -2.66
N THR A 74 8.72 19.59 -1.98
CA THR A 74 8.33 19.54 -0.57
C THR A 74 7.00 18.80 -0.38
N THR A 75 6.74 18.35 0.85
CA THR A 75 5.53 17.58 1.20
C THR A 75 4.23 18.35 0.98
N GLY A 76 4.26 19.68 0.92
CA GLY A 76 3.09 20.53 0.68
C GLY A 76 2.84 20.88 -0.79
N GLU A 77 3.56 20.26 -1.74
CA GLU A 77 3.40 20.54 -3.17
C GLU A 77 2.57 19.49 -3.91
N GLY A 78 1.68 19.93 -4.79
CA GLY A 78 0.86 19.04 -5.63
C GLY A 78 1.72 18.16 -6.58
N ALA A 79 2.98 18.52 -6.80
CA ALA A 79 3.94 17.72 -7.54
C ALA A 79 4.48 16.51 -6.74
N PHE A 80 4.24 16.43 -5.42
CA PHE A 80 4.81 15.41 -4.54
C PHE A 80 4.47 13.99 -4.99
N LYS A 81 3.24 13.76 -5.49
CA LYS A 81 2.84 12.47 -6.07
C LYS A 81 3.80 12.01 -7.16
N ARG A 82 4.09 12.88 -8.13
CA ARG A 82 4.99 12.56 -9.26
C ARG A 82 6.41 12.36 -8.78
N ALA A 83 6.87 13.20 -7.85
CA ALA A 83 8.19 13.08 -7.25
C ALA A 83 8.38 11.74 -6.53
N CYS A 84 7.40 11.34 -5.72
CA CYS A 84 7.43 10.07 -4.98
C CYS A 84 7.45 8.86 -5.92
N VAL A 85 6.63 8.87 -6.98
CA VAL A 85 6.63 7.79 -7.98
C VAL A 85 7.96 7.72 -8.75
N ALA A 86 8.50 8.87 -9.18
CA ALA A 86 9.78 8.92 -9.86
C ALA A 86 10.92 8.41 -8.96
N TRP A 87 10.98 8.90 -7.72
CA TRP A 87 11.93 8.43 -6.72
C TRP A 87 11.80 6.92 -6.48
N ALA A 88 10.58 6.40 -6.32
CA ALA A 88 10.37 4.97 -6.08
C ALA A 88 10.91 4.13 -7.24
N SER A 89 10.65 4.58 -8.48
CA SER A 89 11.19 3.96 -9.69
C SER A 89 12.72 4.00 -9.72
N GLU A 90 13.35 5.13 -9.40
CA GLU A 90 14.82 5.27 -9.35
C GLU A 90 15.45 4.34 -8.30
N GLN A 91 14.79 4.15 -7.16
CA GLN A 91 15.24 3.21 -6.12
C GLN A 91 14.92 1.74 -6.45
N GLY A 92 14.18 1.48 -7.54
CA GLY A 92 13.78 0.13 -7.94
C GLY A 92 12.67 -0.47 -7.08
N TYR A 93 11.85 0.38 -6.46
CA TYR A 93 10.60 -0.01 -5.79
C TYR A 93 9.46 -0.07 -6.80
N LEU A 94 8.48 -0.94 -6.52
CA LEU A 94 7.26 -1.05 -7.29
C LEU A 94 6.18 -0.18 -6.65
N THR A 95 5.34 0.46 -7.47
CA THR A 95 4.27 1.34 -6.99
C THR A 95 2.91 0.92 -7.53
N VAL A 96 1.90 0.91 -6.65
CA VAL A 96 0.49 0.83 -7.05
C VAL A 96 -0.19 2.15 -6.65
N LEU A 97 -0.94 2.75 -7.56
CA LEU A 97 -1.65 4.01 -7.37
C LEU A 97 -3.14 3.74 -7.17
N LEU A 98 -3.64 3.96 -5.96
CA LEU A 98 -5.05 3.83 -5.65
C LEU A 98 -5.71 5.20 -5.65
N SER A 99 -6.79 5.32 -6.40
CA SER A 99 -7.66 6.49 -6.32
C SER A 99 -8.43 6.47 -4.99
N ILE A 100 -9.07 7.58 -4.64
CA ILE A 100 -9.94 7.64 -3.46
C ILE A 100 -11.05 6.58 -3.47
N GLN A 101 -11.58 6.24 -4.65
CA GLN A 101 -12.65 5.25 -4.79
C GLN A 101 -12.16 3.82 -4.57
N ASP A 102 -10.86 3.62 -4.74
CA ASP A 102 -10.20 2.33 -4.66
C ASP A 102 -9.41 2.16 -3.35
N ALA A 103 -9.30 3.21 -2.52
CA ALA A 103 -8.51 3.16 -1.29
C ALA A 103 -9.00 2.07 -0.34
N ASP A 104 -10.32 1.88 -0.24
CA ASP A 104 -10.90 0.87 0.65
C ASP A 104 -10.65 -0.56 0.13
N VAL A 105 -10.37 -0.75 -1.17
CA VAL A 105 -10.06 -2.09 -1.71
C VAL A 105 -8.77 -2.63 -1.09
N TRP A 106 -7.81 -1.74 -0.82
CA TRP A 106 -6.58 -2.12 -0.13
C TRP A 106 -6.87 -2.60 1.28
N GLY A 107 -7.77 -1.92 1.99
CA GLY A 107 -8.22 -2.34 3.31
C GLY A 107 -8.78 -3.76 3.31
N LEU A 108 -9.55 -4.15 2.29
CA LEU A 108 -10.05 -5.51 2.13
C LEU A 108 -8.94 -6.50 1.81
N ILE A 109 -8.14 -6.21 0.78
CA ILE A 109 -7.07 -7.11 0.29
C ILE A 109 -5.99 -7.34 1.35
N ALA A 110 -5.67 -6.33 2.17
CA ALA A 110 -4.66 -6.44 3.21
C ALA A 110 -5.04 -7.39 4.36
N GLN A 111 -6.34 -7.61 4.57
CA GLN A 111 -6.86 -8.50 5.62
C GLN A 111 -6.92 -9.98 5.19
N LEU A 112 -6.92 -10.23 3.88
CA LEU A 112 -6.92 -11.57 3.34
C LEU A 112 -5.55 -12.25 3.54
N PRO A 113 -5.52 -13.58 3.78
CA PRO A 113 -4.31 -14.36 4.04
C PRO A 113 -3.54 -14.66 2.73
N LEU A 114 -3.33 -13.62 1.93
CA LEU A 114 -2.64 -13.68 0.64
C LEU A 114 -1.13 -13.58 0.83
N GLN A 115 -0.37 -14.28 -0.01
CA GLN A 115 1.05 -14.06 -0.14
C GLN A 115 1.34 -12.67 -0.75
N PRO A 116 2.50 -12.06 -0.48
CA PRO A 116 2.84 -10.73 -1.00
C PRO A 116 2.65 -10.60 -2.51
N VAL A 117 3.13 -11.58 -3.29
CA VAL A 117 3.00 -11.61 -4.76
C VAL A 117 1.55 -11.68 -5.24
N GLU A 118 0.69 -12.44 -4.55
CA GLU A 118 -0.73 -12.55 -4.89
C GLU A 118 -1.43 -11.22 -4.60
N ARG A 119 -1.14 -10.64 -3.43
CA ARG A 119 -1.69 -9.36 -2.98
C ARG A 119 -1.35 -8.24 -3.97
N PHE A 120 -0.09 -8.17 -4.40
CA PHE A 120 0.38 -7.26 -5.43
C PHE A 120 -0.28 -7.53 -6.80
N GLY A 121 -0.38 -8.80 -7.19
CA GLY A 121 -1.03 -9.22 -8.44
C GLY A 121 -2.49 -8.80 -8.51
N PHE A 122 -3.25 -8.97 -7.43
CA PHE A 122 -4.65 -8.52 -7.34
C PHE A 122 -4.75 -7.01 -7.47
N LEU A 123 -3.88 -6.24 -6.80
CA LEU A 123 -3.88 -4.78 -6.92
C LEU A 123 -3.63 -4.31 -8.36
N LEU A 124 -2.64 -4.90 -9.05
CA LEU A 124 -2.36 -4.57 -10.44
C LEU A 124 -3.51 -4.93 -11.38
N ALA A 125 -4.11 -6.10 -11.19
CA ALA A 125 -5.24 -6.53 -12.00
C ALA A 125 -6.48 -5.66 -11.76
N TYR A 126 -6.74 -5.29 -10.50
CA TYR A 126 -7.83 -4.39 -10.13
C TYR A 126 -7.65 -2.99 -10.75
N GLN A 127 -6.43 -2.44 -10.79
CA GLN A 127 -6.15 -1.16 -11.46
C GLN A 127 -6.45 -1.20 -12.97
N LYS A 128 -6.24 -2.35 -13.61
CA LYS A 128 -6.50 -2.54 -15.06
C LYS A 128 -7.95 -2.90 -15.37
N ALA A 129 -8.73 -3.24 -14.34
CA ALA A 129 -10.10 -3.70 -14.49
C ALA A 129 -11.07 -2.55 -14.78
N GLY A 130 -12.07 -2.82 -15.62
CA GLY A 130 -13.17 -1.91 -15.86
C GLY A 130 -14.04 -1.73 -14.62
N VAL A 131 -14.98 -0.77 -14.67
CA VAL A 131 -15.87 -0.49 -13.54
C VAL A 131 -16.74 -1.71 -13.15
N PRO A 132 -17.34 -2.47 -14.10
CA PRO A 132 -18.10 -3.67 -13.75
C PRO A 132 -17.25 -4.74 -13.06
N GLU A 133 -16.03 -4.98 -13.57
CA GLU A 133 -15.10 -5.96 -13.02
C GLU A 133 -14.65 -5.56 -11.62
N ARG A 134 -14.31 -4.28 -11.40
CA ARG A 134 -13.94 -3.76 -10.08
C ARG A 134 -15.05 -3.96 -9.05
N LYS A 135 -16.31 -3.74 -9.43
CA LYS A 135 -17.46 -4.03 -8.54
C LYS A 135 -17.57 -5.52 -8.20
N ALA A 136 -17.39 -6.40 -9.18
CA ALA A 136 -17.41 -7.84 -8.94
C ALA A 136 -16.26 -8.28 -8.00
N TRP A 137 -15.07 -7.70 -8.18
CA TRP A 137 -13.90 -7.96 -7.35
C TRP A 137 -14.10 -7.47 -5.92
N TRP A 138 -14.70 -6.30 -5.75
CA TRP A 138 -15.08 -5.78 -4.43
C TRP A 138 -15.95 -6.78 -3.67
N SER A 139 -17.06 -7.22 -4.28
CA SER A 139 -17.96 -8.20 -3.67
C SER A 139 -17.28 -9.54 -3.40
N PHE A 140 -16.34 -9.95 -4.26
CA PHE A 140 -15.53 -11.15 -4.04
C PHE A 140 -14.65 -11.02 -2.78
N PHE A 141 -13.94 -9.89 -2.61
CA PHE A 141 -13.08 -9.67 -1.45
C PHE A 141 -13.88 -9.56 -0.14
N GLU A 142 -15.04 -8.87 -0.16
CA GLU A 142 -15.93 -8.81 1.01
C GLU A 142 -16.41 -10.20 1.43
N ASN A 143 -16.85 -11.02 0.47
CA ASN A 143 -17.30 -12.39 0.75
C ASN A 143 -16.15 -13.26 1.28
N ALA A 144 -14.97 -13.18 0.66
CA ALA A 144 -13.79 -13.89 1.14
C ALA A 144 -13.44 -13.54 2.59
N LEU A 145 -13.53 -12.26 2.96
CA LEU A 145 -13.29 -11.80 4.32
C LEU A 145 -14.34 -12.34 5.31
N GLN A 146 -15.62 -12.33 4.93
CA GLN A 146 -16.70 -12.90 5.75
C GLN A 146 -16.53 -14.40 6.00
N ILE A 147 -16.14 -15.15 4.96
CA ILE A 147 -15.86 -16.60 5.07
C ILE A 147 -14.69 -16.82 6.02
N GLN A 148 -13.59 -16.08 5.85
CA GLN A 148 -12.41 -16.17 6.70
C GLN A 148 -12.75 -15.86 8.18
N GLU A 149 -13.54 -14.83 8.44
CA GLU A 149 -13.98 -14.50 9.79
C GLU A 149 -14.83 -15.61 10.41
N ALA A 150 -15.75 -16.19 9.64
CA ALA A 150 -16.59 -17.29 10.10
C ALA A 150 -15.76 -18.54 10.44
N GLU A 151 -14.75 -18.85 9.62
CA GLU A 151 -13.82 -19.97 9.86
C GLU A 151 -12.93 -19.71 11.07
N SER A 152 -12.39 -18.51 11.23
CA SER A 152 -11.58 -18.11 12.39
C SER A 152 -12.38 -18.20 13.69
N LYS A 153 -13.65 -17.79 13.68
CA LYS A 153 -14.58 -17.96 14.82
C LYS A 153 -14.79 -19.43 15.17
N LYS A 154 -15.03 -20.29 14.17
CA LYS A 154 -15.16 -21.76 14.38
C LYS A 154 -13.90 -22.36 14.99
N ALA A 155 -12.72 -22.02 14.45
CA ALA A 155 -11.44 -22.49 14.96
C ALA A 155 -11.20 -22.05 16.41
N SER A 156 -11.50 -20.79 16.73
CA SER A 156 -11.36 -20.25 18.09
C SER A 156 -12.24 -20.98 19.11
N VAL A 157 -13.49 -21.31 18.75
CA VAL A 157 -14.39 -22.12 19.60
C VAL A 157 -13.84 -23.52 19.80
N ALA A 158 -13.34 -24.18 18.75
CA ALA A 158 -12.74 -25.51 18.85
C ALA A 158 -11.52 -25.53 19.77
N ILE A 159 -10.61 -24.55 19.66
CA ILE A 159 -9.43 -24.41 20.54
C ILE A 159 -9.85 -24.22 21.99
N ARG A 160 -10.86 -23.37 22.25
CA ARG A 160 -11.38 -23.15 23.60
C ARG A 160 -11.94 -24.44 24.21
N ASN A 161 -12.69 -25.21 23.43
CA ASN A 161 -13.26 -26.48 23.88
C ASN A 161 -12.16 -27.53 24.14
N LEU A 162 -11.15 -27.61 23.27
CA LEU A 162 -10.00 -28.49 23.46
C LEU A 162 -9.23 -28.14 24.75
N ARG A 163 -9.00 -26.85 25.02
CA ARG A 163 -8.38 -26.40 26.28
C ARG A 163 -9.18 -26.80 27.50
N LYS A 164 -10.52 -26.65 27.44
CA LYS A 164 -11.42 -27.05 28.54
C LYS A 164 -11.34 -28.56 28.78
N GLN A 165 -11.43 -29.37 27.73
CA GLN A 165 -11.34 -30.82 27.82
C GLN A 165 -9.98 -31.27 28.38
N THR A 166 -8.88 -30.70 27.88
CA THR A 166 -7.53 -31.03 28.35
C THR A 166 -7.36 -30.71 29.84
N ALA A 167 -7.92 -29.58 30.30
CA ALA A 167 -7.89 -29.21 31.72
C ALA A 167 -8.72 -30.17 32.60
N GLU A 168 -9.90 -30.60 32.13
CA GLU A 168 -10.75 -31.58 32.81
C GLU A 168 -10.05 -32.95 32.91
N ASP A 169 -9.40 -33.40 31.84
CA ASP A 169 -8.67 -34.67 31.80
C ASP A 169 -7.44 -34.64 32.72
N LEU A 170 -6.70 -33.51 32.76
CA LEU A 170 -5.58 -33.31 33.68
C LEU A 170 -5.99 -33.39 35.16
N ILE A 171 -7.12 -32.77 35.53
CA ILE A 171 -7.64 -32.82 36.90
C ILE A 171 -8.04 -34.26 37.26
N ARG A 172 -8.70 -34.98 36.34
CA ARG A 172 -9.10 -36.39 36.56
C ARG A 172 -7.91 -37.35 36.64
N SER A 173 -6.81 -37.05 35.95
CA SER A 173 -5.61 -37.91 35.96
C SER A 173 -4.72 -37.74 37.20
N ASN A 174 -4.91 -36.67 37.97
CA ASN A 174 -4.09 -36.32 39.14
C ASN A 174 -4.84 -36.42 40.48
N GLY A 175 -6.10 -36.86 40.49
CA GLY A 175 -6.92 -37.09 41.68
C GLY A 175 -7.36 -38.55 41.76
#